data_AF-A0A672YU26-F1
#
_entry.id   AF-A0A672YU26-F1
#
_cell.length_a   1.000
_cell.length_b   1.000
_cell.length_c   1.000
_cell.angle_alpha   90.00
_cell.angle_beta   90.00
_cell.angle_gamma   90.00
#
_symmetry.space_group_name_H-M   'P 1'
#
loop_
_entity.id
_entity.type
_entity.pdbx_description
1 polymer ?
#
loop_
_entity_poly.entity_id
_entity_poly.type
_entity_poly.pdbx_seq_one_letter_code
_entity_poly.pdbx_strand_id
1 'polypeptide(L)'
;MWSTLVFVENLIFVCFSSSQMVTPTKVLLDVLNDLSADDFKTFKWFLKQKEDLGPFRPIPERRLEDADRTDTVDAMKNLYGTHTVEVTRTVLVQINRNDLLEELPKPIN
;
A
#
# COMPACT_ATOMS: atom_id res chain seq x y z
N MET A 1 -47.78 -16.89 11.06
CA MET A 1 -47.33 -17.21 12.43
C MET A 1 -46.39 -18.39 12.31
N TRP A 2 -45.12 -18.21 12.70
CA TRP A 2 -44.04 -19.17 13.04
C TRP A 2 -42.75 -18.33 12.96
N SER A 3 -42.45 -17.59 14.03
CA SER A 3 -41.57 -17.95 15.14
C SER A 3 -40.08 -18.12 14.76
N THR A 4 -39.31 -17.21 15.34
CA THR A 4 -37.87 -16.94 15.29
C THR A 4 -36.98 -18.09 15.76
N LEU A 5 -35.79 -18.23 15.14
CA LEU A 5 -34.50 -18.29 15.84
C LEU A 5 -33.33 -17.98 14.88
N VAL A 6 -32.99 -16.69 14.88
CA VAL A 6 -31.65 -16.07 14.84
C VAL A 6 -30.54 -16.82 14.07
N PHE A 7 -30.26 -16.38 12.85
CA PHE A 7 -28.87 -16.26 12.41
C PHE A 7 -28.55 -14.77 12.30
N VAL A 8 -27.55 -14.39 13.07
CA VAL A 8 -27.16 -13.02 13.38
C VAL A 8 -26.46 -12.45 12.16
N GLU A 9 -27.10 -11.40 11.63
CA GLU A 9 -26.52 -10.21 11.00
C GLU A 9 -25.78 -10.28 9.65
N ASN A 10 -26.24 -9.33 8.83
CA ASN A 10 -25.65 -8.73 7.64
C ASN A 10 -25.73 -9.53 6.33
N LEU A 11 -26.87 -9.32 5.65
CA LEU A 11 -26.96 -9.21 4.20
C LEU A 11 -25.70 -8.56 3.63
N ILE A 12 -24.92 -9.30 2.85
CA ILE A 12 -24.81 -9.00 1.42
C ILE A 12 -24.90 -10.32 0.69
N PHE A 13 -26.05 -10.52 0.03
CA PHE A 13 -26.20 -11.37 -1.14
C PHE A 13 -25.21 -10.84 -2.18
N VAL A 14 -23.98 -11.37 -2.21
CA VAL A 14 -22.99 -10.94 -3.19
C VAL A 14 -23.36 -11.64 -4.50
N CYS A 15 -24.16 -10.93 -5.28
CA CYS A 15 -24.37 -11.18 -6.69
C CYS A 15 -23.01 -11.41 -7.38
N PHE A 16 -22.98 -12.47 -8.17
CA PHE A 16 -21.96 -12.80 -9.16
C PHE A 16 -21.69 -11.61 -10.09
N SER A 17 -20.68 -10.81 -9.75
CA SER A 17 -19.93 -9.96 -10.67
C SER A 17 -18.55 -9.79 -10.04
N SER A 18 -17.52 -10.17 -10.77
CA SER A 18 -16.12 -10.03 -10.35
C SER A 18 -15.77 -8.56 -10.15
N SER A 19 -16.12 -8.00 -8.98
CA SER A 19 -15.34 -6.90 -8.43
C SER A 19 -14.03 -7.52 -7.98
N GLN A 20 -12.98 -7.36 -8.78
CA GLN A 20 -11.64 -7.57 -8.28
C GLN A 20 -11.50 -6.70 -7.03
N MET A 21 -11.42 -7.30 -5.84
CA MET A 21 -10.79 -6.63 -4.71
C MET A 21 -9.32 -6.52 -5.09
N VAL A 22 -9.00 -5.49 -5.85
CA VAL A 22 -7.64 -5.07 -6.09
C VAL A 22 -7.14 -4.62 -4.71
N THR A 23 -6.45 -5.53 -4.01
CA THR A 23 -5.90 -5.19 -2.72
C THR A 23 -4.85 -4.12 -2.95
N PRO A 24 -4.85 -3.02 -2.17
CA PRO A 24 -3.85 -1.95 -2.34
C PRO A 24 -2.42 -2.48 -2.18
N THR A 25 -2.27 -3.63 -1.53
CA THR A 25 -1.01 -4.38 -1.39
C THR A 25 -0.49 -4.94 -2.71
N LYS A 26 -1.37 -5.47 -3.59
CA LYS A 26 -0.95 -6.05 -4.87
C LYS A 26 -0.52 -4.97 -5.85
N VAL A 27 -1.31 -3.91 -5.99
CA VAL A 27 -0.98 -2.76 -6.85
C VAL A 27 0.33 -2.11 -6.42
N LEU A 28 0.51 -1.94 -5.11
CA LEU A 28 1.76 -1.40 -4.59
C LEU A 28 2.95 -2.27 -4.96
N LEU A 29 2.81 -3.59 -4.86
CA LEU A 29 3.87 -4.51 -5.24
C LEU A 29 4.20 -4.42 -6.73
N ASP A 30 3.17 -4.33 -7.59
CA ASP A 30 3.35 -4.18 -9.04
C ASP A 30 4.11 -2.87 -9.36
N VAL A 31 3.71 -1.75 -8.75
CA VAL A 31 4.41 -0.46 -8.86
C VAL A 31 5.88 -0.54 -8.41
N LEU A 32 6.16 -1.23 -7.29
CA LEU A 32 7.54 -1.43 -6.83
C LEU A 32 8.34 -2.40 -7.73
N ASN A 33 7.67 -3.32 -8.44
CA ASN A 33 8.31 -4.19 -9.43
C ASN A 33 8.73 -3.41 -10.69
N ASP A 34 7.96 -2.39 -11.07
CA ASP A 34 8.26 -1.52 -12.21
C ASP A 34 9.32 -0.45 -11.89
N LEU A 35 9.74 -0.35 -10.63
CA LEU A 35 10.94 0.38 -10.23
C LEU A 35 12.20 -0.42 -10.59
N SER A 36 13.16 0.29 -11.21
CA SER A 36 14.51 -0.22 -11.41
C SER A 36 15.18 -0.52 -10.05
N ALA A 37 16.25 -1.30 -10.03
CA ALA A 37 16.96 -1.62 -8.80
C ALA A 37 17.50 -0.35 -8.10
N ASP A 38 17.97 0.63 -8.88
CA ASP A 38 18.47 1.92 -8.38
C ASP A 38 17.34 2.82 -7.85
N ASP A 39 16.21 2.88 -8.56
CA ASP A 39 15.03 3.60 -8.09
C ASP A 39 14.49 2.97 -6.80
N PHE A 40 14.44 1.65 -6.73
CA PHE A 40 13.97 0.92 -5.56
C PHE A 40 14.90 1.13 -4.36
N LYS A 41 16.23 1.16 -4.58
CA LYS A 41 17.20 1.51 -3.53
C LYS A 41 16.97 2.93 -3.01
N THR A 42 16.70 3.88 -3.91
CA THR A 42 16.41 5.28 -3.56
C THR A 42 15.07 5.39 -2.83
N PHE A 43 14.06 4.64 -3.25
CA PHE A 43 12.76 4.52 -2.57
C PHE A 43 12.93 4.05 -1.12
N LYS A 44 13.71 2.96 -0.89
CA LYS A 44 14.03 2.48 0.47
C LYS A 44 14.80 3.52 1.28
N TRP A 45 15.64 4.34 0.64
CA TRP A 45 16.37 5.42 1.31
C TRP A 45 15.41 6.49 1.84
N PHE A 46 14.46 6.96 1.02
CA PHE A 46 13.45 7.93 1.44
C PHE A 46 12.54 7.41 2.56
N LEU A 47 12.22 6.11 2.57
CA LEU A 47 11.44 5.51 3.66
C LEU A 47 12.15 5.55 5.04
N LYS A 48 13.47 5.73 5.07
CA LYS A 48 14.24 5.91 6.31
C LYS A 48 14.26 7.37 6.77
N GLN A 49 13.99 8.31 5.87
CA GLN A 49 14.12 9.75 6.13
C GLN A 49 12.82 10.32 6.67
N LYS A 50 12.86 10.78 7.93
CA LYS A 50 11.69 11.37 8.59
C LYS A 50 11.20 12.65 7.89
N GLU A 51 12.13 13.46 7.39
CA GLU A 51 11.85 14.76 6.79
C GLU A 51 11.02 14.64 5.50
N ASP A 52 11.27 13.59 4.71
CA ASP A 52 10.62 13.38 3.41
C ASP A 52 9.25 12.71 3.51
N LEU A 53 8.95 12.10 4.66
CA LEU A 53 7.70 11.40 4.95
C LEU A 53 6.66 12.29 5.66
N GLY A 54 6.99 13.54 5.97
CA GLY A 54 6.06 14.48 6.60
C GLY A 54 5.57 14.02 7.98
N PRO A 55 4.24 13.79 8.18
CA PRO A 55 3.70 13.35 9.47
C PRO A 55 3.98 11.87 9.78
N PHE A 56 4.45 11.09 8.80
CA PHE A 56 4.59 9.65 8.93
C PHE A 56 5.93 9.27 9.58
N ARG A 57 5.93 8.19 10.37
CA ARG A 57 7.16 7.70 11.01
C ARG A 57 8.06 7.00 9.98
N PRO A 58 9.39 7.20 10.01
CA PRO A 58 10.30 6.46 9.15
C PRO A 58 10.34 4.98 9.52
N ILE A 59 10.59 4.14 8.52
CA ILE A 59 10.82 2.70 8.75
C ILE A 59 12.27 2.52 9.20
N PRO A 60 12.53 1.74 10.27
CA PRO A 60 13.88 1.47 10.73
C PRO A 60 14.73 0.81 9.63
N GLU A 61 15.97 1.27 9.47
CA GLU A 61 16.90 0.77 8.44
C GLU A 61 17.07 -0.75 8.45
N ARG A 62 17.16 -1.35 9.65
CA ARG A 62 17.25 -2.81 9.84
C ARG A 62 16.12 -3.61 9.19
N ARG A 63 14.98 -2.97 8.89
CA ARG A 63 13.82 -3.61 8.22
C ARG A 63 13.82 -3.40 6.71
N LEU A 64 14.71 -2.57 6.18
CA LEU A 64 14.78 -2.19 4.77
C LEU A 64 16.10 -2.56 4.10
N GLU A 65 17.17 -2.83 4.87
CA GLU A 65 18.50 -3.15 4.35
C GLU A 65 18.44 -4.34 3.38
N ASP A 66 18.00 -5.50 3.86
CA ASP A 66 17.85 -6.74 3.08
C ASP A 66 16.40 -7.01 2.65
N ALA A 67 15.50 -6.03 2.77
CA ALA A 67 14.11 -6.22 2.40
C ALA A 67 13.93 -6.30 0.89
N ASP A 68 13.25 -7.36 0.47
CA ASP A 68 12.72 -7.51 -0.87
C ASP A 68 11.53 -6.55 -1.10
N ARG A 69 11.04 -6.49 -2.34
CA ARG A 69 9.89 -5.67 -2.70
C ARG A 69 8.66 -6.04 -1.88
N THR A 70 8.38 -7.33 -1.73
CA THR A 70 7.28 -7.85 -0.90
C THR A 70 7.43 -7.47 0.56
N ASP A 71 8.63 -7.65 1.13
CA ASP A 71 8.90 -7.31 2.54
C ASP A 71 8.77 -5.82 2.80
N THR A 72 9.14 -5.00 1.81
CA THR A 72 8.98 -3.55 1.87
C THR A 72 7.50 -3.16 1.88
N VAL A 73 6.67 -3.76 1.00
CA VAL A 73 5.21 -3.55 0.99
C VAL A 73 4.61 -3.94 2.34
N ASP A 74 4.99 -5.09 2.89
CA ASP A 74 4.50 -5.55 4.18
C ASP A 74 4.98 -4.66 5.33
N ALA A 75 6.22 -4.16 5.28
CA ALA A 75 6.72 -3.21 6.27
C ALA A 75 5.93 -1.89 6.26
N MET A 76 5.64 -1.36 5.07
CA MET A 76 4.83 -0.16 4.89
C MET A 76 3.39 -0.39 5.36
N LYS A 77 2.78 -1.50 4.96
CA LYS A 77 1.42 -1.87 5.37
C LYS A 77 1.29 -2.01 6.87
N ASN A 78 2.25 -2.66 7.52
CA ASN A 78 2.25 -2.84 8.97
C ASN A 78 2.43 -1.52 9.73
N LEU A 79 3.19 -0.56 9.19
CA LEU A 79 3.47 0.70 9.87
C LEU A 79 2.43 1.79 9.58
N TYR A 80 1.99 1.90 8.33
CA TYR A 80 1.13 2.98 7.83
C TYR A 80 -0.33 2.55 7.64
N GLY A 81 -0.61 1.25 7.56
CA GLY A 81 -1.97 0.72 7.40
C GLY A 81 -2.63 1.27 6.14
N THR A 82 -3.71 2.02 6.32
CA THR A 82 -4.46 2.69 5.24
C THR A 82 -3.66 3.78 4.52
N HIS A 83 -2.69 4.41 5.20
CA HIS A 83 -1.86 5.49 4.63
C HIS A 83 -0.71 4.99 3.75
N THR A 84 -0.58 3.68 3.57
CA THR A 84 0.49 3.06 2.76
C THR A 84 0.53 3.62 1.34
N VAL A 85 -0.64 3.81 0.72
CA VAL A 85 -0.75 4.34 -0.65
C VAL A 85 -0.32 5.81 -0.71
N GLU A 86 -0.67 6.60 0.30
CA GLU A 86 -0.31 8.01 0.40
C GLU A 86 1.21 8.18 0.55
N VAL A 87 1.82 7.42 1.45
CA VAL A 87 3.28 7.42 1.64
C VAL A 87 4.00 7.04 0.35
N THR A 88 3.52 5.98 -0.32
CA THR A 88 4.12 5.53 -1.59
C THR A 88 4.06 6.64 -2.64
N ARG A 89 2.90 7.29 -2.80
CA ARG A 89 2.72 8.39 -3.75
C ARG A 89 3.72 9.52 -3.48
N THR A 90 3.90 9.92 -2.22
CA THR A 90 4.88 10.96 -1.85
C THR A 90 6.30 10.57 -2.21
N VAL A 91 6.71 9.33 -1.93
CA VAL A 91 8.07 8.86 -2.24
C VAL A 91 8.29 8.72 -3.75
N LEU A 92 7.29 8.27 -4.51
CA LEU A 92 7.38 8.18 -5.97
C LEU A 92 7.58 9.56 -6.62
N VAL A 93 6.91 10.59 -6.10
CA VAL A 93 7.12 11.98 -6.53
C VAL A 93 8.55 12.44 -6.21
N GLN A 94 9.07 12.12 -5.03
CA GLN A 94 10.43 12.45 -4.61
C GLN A 94 11.50 11.82 -5.52
N ILE A 95 11.32 10.57 -5.96
CA ILE A 95 12.24 9.90 -6.91
C ILE A 95 11.95 10.26 -8.38
N ASN A 96 11.05 11.21 -8.64
CA ASN A 96 10.64 11.65 -9.98
C ASN A 96 10.03 10.54 -10.86
N ARG A 97 9.49 9.46 -10.26
CA ARG A 97 8.74 8.39 -10.93
C ARG A 97 7.24 8.69 -10.92
N ASN A 98 6.89 9.87 -11.45
CA ASN A 98 5.51 10.33 -11.54
C ASN A 98 4.68 9.53 -12.54
N ASP A 99 5.34 8.80 -13.45
CA ASP A 99 4.75 7.87 -14.42
C ASP A 99 3.93 6.77 -13.73
N LEU A 100 4.38 6.27 -12.58
CA LEU A 100 3.74 5.16 -11.87
C LEU A 100 2.58 5.61 -10.95
N LEU A 101 2.30 6.90 -10.85
CA LEU A 101 1.26 7.43 -9.97
C LEU A 101 -0.16 7.16 -10.44
N GLU A 102 -0.32 6.92 -11.75
CA GLU A 102 -1.61 6.58 -12.37
C GLU A 102 -2.04 5.14 -12.05
N GLU A 103 -1.07 4.26 -11.76
CA GLU A 103 -1.32 2.87 -11.40
C GLU A 103 -1.79 2.73 -9.95
N LEU A 104 -1.39 3.66 -9.08
CA LEU A 104 -1.82 3.65 -7.68
C LEU A 104 -3.28 4.09 -7.54
N PRO A 105 -4.06 3.44 -6.66
CA PRO A 105 -5.43 3.86 -6.37
C PRO A 105 -5.45 5.31 -5.91
N LYS A 106 -6.48 6.05 -6.34
CA LYS A 106 -6.69 7.43 -5.93
C LYS A 106 -6.99 7.47 -4.43
N PRO A 107 -6.49 8.47 -3.69
CA PRO A 107 -6.87 8.65 -2.30
C PRO A 107 -8.39 8.80 -2.25
N ILE A 108 -9.03 8.05 -1.34
CA ILE A 108 -10.45 8.16 -1.07
C ILE A 108 -10.64 9.52 -0.40
N ASN A 109 -11.25 10.46 -1.11
CA ASN A 109 -11.50 11.83 -0.68
C ASN A 109 -12.80 11.96 0.11
#